data_AF-A0A519MF55-F1
#
_entry.id   AF-A0A519MF55-F1
#
_cell.length_a   1.000
_cell.length_b   1.000
_cell.length_c   1.000
_cell.angle_alpha   90.00
_cell.angle_beta   90.00
_cell.angle_gamma   90.00
#
_symmetry.space_group_name_H-M   'P 1'
#
loop_
_entity.id
_entity.type
_entity.pdbx_description
1 polymer ?
#
loop_
_entity_poly.entity_id
_entity_poly.type
_entity_poly.pdbx_seq_one_letter_code
_entity_poly.pdbx_strand_id
1 'polypeptide(L)'
;VIQDKVYEAFYKLEYPHDQITSYVFDVVRAEVPKLKLDDVFERKDDIAIAVKRELNEAMTTYGYDIINTLITDIDPDIQVKNAMNRINAADREKSAAEYEAEASRIRIVAKAKAEAESKRLQGQGIADQRREIARGLVESVDVLNKVGINSQEASALIVVTQHYDTLQAIGADANSNLILLPNSPQAGSDMLNNMVASFTASNQVGEAMKKASRNKDIQDRKNIQERRDLDYPRDEYPDNETDKPL
;
A
#
# COMPACT_ATOMS: atom_id res chain seq x y z
N VAL A 1 -20.85 -7.81 60.66
CA VAL A 1 -22.03 -8.71 60.65
C VAL A 1 -23.24 -7.89 61.04
N ILE A 2 -24.30 -7.95 60.24
CA ILE A 2 -25.54 -7.21 60.49
C ILE A 2 -26.27 -7.89 61.65
N GLN A 3 -26.63 -7.14 62.69
CA GLN A 3 -27.20 -7.71 63.93
C GLN A 3 -28.51 -8.49 63.68
N ASP A 4 -29.29 -8.09 62.67
CA ASP A 4 -30.56 -8.74 62.33
C ASP A 4 -30.41 -10.01 61.47
N LYS A 5 -29.21 -10.31 60.96
CA LYS A 5 -28.93 -11.42 60.03
C LYS A 5 -27.90 -12.42 60.54
N VAL A 6 -27.73 -12.50 61.87
CA VAL A 6 -26.71 -13.36 62.50
C VAL A 6 -26.92 -14.84 62.16
N TYR A 7 -28.16 -15.31 62.07
CA TYR A 7 -28.48 -16.70 61.67
C TYR A 7 -27.97 -17.01 60.25
N GLU A 8 -28.12 -16.08 59.33
CA GLU A 8 -27.74 -16.24 57.93
C GLU A 8 -26.22 -16.23 57.77
N ALA A 9 -25.54 -15.34 58.49
CA ALA A 9 -24.08 -15.29 58.53
C ALA A 9 -23.45 -16.57 59.09
N PHE A 10 -24.09 -17.20 60.10
CA PHE A 10 -23.54 -18.39 60.73
C PHE A 10 -23.88 -19.71 60.03
N TYR A 11 -25.04 -19.80 59.38
CA TYR A 11 -25.54 -21.07 58.84
C TYR A 11 -25.67 -21.13 57.32
N LYS A 12 -25.73 -19.99 56.60
CA LYS A 12 -25.86 -19.99 55.13
C LYS A 12 -24.53 -19.88 54.40
N LEU A 13 -23.47 -19.36 55.03
CA LEU A 13 -22.18 -19.16 54.39
C LEU A 13 -21.11 -20.03 55.07
N GLU A 14 -20.66 -21.05 54.34
CA GLU A 14 -19.54 -21.89 54.76
C GLU A 14 -18.22 -21.20 54.38
N TYR A 15 -17.25 -21.16 55.30
CA TYR A 15 -15.96 -20.49 55.10
C TYR A 15 -16.07 -19.04 54.56
N PRO A 16 -16.64 -18.11 55.34
CA PRO A 16 -16.95 -16.75 54.88
C PRO A 16 -15.74 -15.97 54.36
N HIS A 17 -14.56 -16.19 54.95
CA HIS A 17 -13.32 -15.56 54.51
C HIS A 17 -12.93 -15.97 53.09
N ASP A 18 -13.02 -17.27 52.77
CA ASP A 18 -12.62 -17.80 51.48
C ASP A 18 -13.60 -17.39 50.39
N GLN A 19 -14.90 -17.42 50.70
CA GLN A 19 -15.95 -16.97 49.79
C GLN A 19 -15.81 -15.47 49.46
N ILE A 20 -15.58 -14.62 50.46
CA ILE A 20 -15.32 -13.19 50.25
C ILE A 20 -14.10 -13.00 49.35
N THR A 21 -13.03 -13.78 49.58
CA THR A 21 -11.80 -13.71 48.78
C THR A 21 -12.04 -14.10 47.32
N SER A 22 -12.81 -15.17 47.07
CA SER A 22 -13.18 -15.61 45.72
C SER A 22 -14.02 -14.56 44.98
N TYR A 23 -15.01 -13.97 45.65
CA TYR A 23 -15.82 -12.89 45.07
C TYR A 23 -14.99 -11.66 44.70
N VAL A 24 -14.05 -11.27 45.57
CA VAL A 24 -13.12 -10.16 45.27
C VAL A 24 -12.28 -10.48 44.04
N PHE A 25 -11.75 -11.70 43.92
CA PHE A 25 -10.97 -12.12 42.74
C PHE A 25 -11.78 -12.09 41.45
N ASP A 26 -13.04 -12.54 41.48
CA ASP A 26 -13.89 -12.52 40.28
C ASP A 26 -14.18 -11.09 39.81
N VAL A 27 -14.48 -10.17 40.73
CA VAL A 27 -14.74 -8.76 40.39
C VAL A 27 -13.46 -8.09 39.86
N VAL A 28 -12.32 -8.27 40.53
CA VAL A 28 -11.03 -7.71 40.08
C VAL A 28 -10.66 -8.26 38.70
N ARG A 29 -10.87 -9.56 38.47
CA ARG A 29 -10.62 -10.20 37.17
C ARG A 29 -11.51 -9.65 36.06
N ALA A 30 -12.74 -9.26 36.36
CA ALA A 30 -13.67 -8.70 35.38
C ALA A 30 -13.35 -7.22 35.06
N GLU A 31 -12.88 -6.45 36.04
CA GLU A 31 -12.74 -4.99 35.91
C GLU A 31 -11.35 -4.54 35.45
N VAL A 32 -10.28 -5.17 35.96
CA VAL A 32 -8.89 -4.80 35.64
C VAL A 32 -8.55 -4.88 34.15
N PRO A 33 -8.98 -5.91 33.38
CA PRO A 33 -8.65 -6.02 31.96
C PRO A 33 -9.27 -4.95 31.05
N LYS A 34 -10.28 -4.23 31.52
CA LYS A 34 -10.95 -3.17 30.74
C LYS A 34 -10.14 -1.87 30.71
N LEU A 35 -9.20 -1.72 31.64
CA LEU A 35 -8.38 -0.54 31.82
C LEU A 35 -6.97 -0.79 31.27
N LYS A 36 -6.28 0.27 30.85
CA LYS A 36 -4.86 0.16 30.48
C LYS A 36 -4.04 -0.10 31.74
N LEU A 37 -2.91 -0.79 31.60
CA LEU A 37 -2.06 -1.14 32.74
C LEU A 37 -1.67 0.09 33.58
N ASP A 38 -1.37 1.21 32.92
CA ASP A 38 -1.01 2.46 33.60
C ASP A 38 -2.22 3.06 34.35
N ASP A 39 -3.42 2.97 33.77
CA ASP A 39 -4.67 3.48 34.35
C ASP A 39 -5.12 2.66 35.57
N VAL A 40 -4.78 1.37 35.64
CA VAL A 40 -5.10 0.50 36.78
C VAL A 40 -4.42 0.98 38.06
N PHE A 41 -3.20 1.51 37.96
CA PHE A 41 -2.46 2.04 39.11
C PHE A 41 -2.93 3.42 39.55
N GLU A 42 -3.38 4.26 38.60
CA GLU A 42 -3.90 5.59 38.89
C GLU A 42 -5.32 5.54 39.47
N ARG A 43 -6.15 4.61 38.97
CA ARG A 43 -7.57 4.48 39.34
C ARG A 43 -7.86 3.40 40.39
N LYS A 44 -6.95 3.21 41.35
CA LYS A 44 -7.13 2.24 42.45
C LYS A 44 -8.42 2.48 43.24
N ASP A 45 -8.76 3.75 43.47
CA ASP A 45 -9.97 4.11 44.23
C ASP A 45 -11.25 3.73 43.47
N ASP A 46 -11.27 3.86 42.15
CA ASP A 46 -12.43 3.49 41.33
C ASP A 46 -12.67 1.97 41.38
N ILE A 47 -11.60 1.18 41.33
CA ILE A 47 -11.68 -0.28 41.46
C ILE A 47 -12.15 -0.65 42.87
N ALA A 48 -11.67 0.04 43.90
CA ALA A 48 -12.11 -0.20 45.27
C ALA A 48 -13.62 0.06 45.44
N ILE A 49 -14.13 1.15 44.84
CA ILE A 49 -15.57 1.46 44.85
C ILE A 49 -16.38 0.38 44.13
N ALA A 50 -15.91 -0.08 42.96
CA ALA A 50 -16.56 -1.14 42.20
C ALA A 50 -16.59 -2.47 42.97
N VAL A 51 -15.45 -2.87 43.56
CA VAL A 51 -15.36 -4.09 44.38
C VAL A 51 -16.26 -3.99 45.60
N LYS A 52 -16.27 -2.86 46.31
CA LYS A 52 -17.16 -2.67 47.46
C LYS A 52 -18.62 -2.82 47.06
N ARG A 53 -19.06 -2.22 45.95
CA ARG A 53 -20.45 -2.25 45.51
C ARG A 53 -20.90 -3.68 45.22
N GLU A 54 -20.18 -4.38 44.34
CA GLU A 54 -20.53 -5.74 43.93
C GLU A 54 -20.41 -6.74 45.10
N LEU A 55 -19.38 -6.60 45.94
CA LEU A 55 -19.22 -7.47 47.10
C LEU A 55 -20.31 -7.23 48.16
N ASN A 56 -20.68 -5.97 48.43
CA ASN A 56 -21.73 -5.64 49.39
C ASN A 56 -23.09 -6.17 48.93
N GLU A 57 -23.41 -6.08 47.63
CA GLU A 57 -24.64 -6.62 47.05
C GLU A 57 -24.75 -8.15 47.27
N ALA A 58 -23.68 -8.89 46.99
CA ALA A 58 -23.65 -10.34 47.20
C ALA A 58 -23.67 -10.71 48.70
N MET A 59 -22.87 -10.04 49.53
CA MET A 59 -22.61 -10.42 50.92
C MET A 59 -23.71 -9.98 51.90
N THR A 60 -24.51 -8.97 51.55
CA THR A 60 -25.67 -8.54 52.34
C THR A 60 -26.72 -9.64 52.47
N THR A 61 -26.83 -10.51 51.46
CA THR A 61 -27.74 -11.69 51.47
C THR A 61 -27.31 -12.73 52.51
N TYR A 62 -26.01 -12.77 52.82
CA TYR A 62 -25.40 -13.68 53.80
C TYR A 62 -25.19 -13.01 55.17
N GLY A 63 -25.71 -11.81 55.41
CA GLY A 63 -25.61 -11.12 56.71
C GLY A 63 -24.27 -10.42 56.98
N TYR A 64 -23.44 -10.26 55.97
CA TYR A 64 -22.19 -9.50 56.03
C TYR A 64 -22.37 -8.11 55.42
N ASP A 65 -21.92 -7.09 56.14
CA ASP A 65 -21.88 -5.71 55.65
C ASP A 65 -20.42 -5.32 55.41
N ILE A 66 -20.15 -4.81 54.21
CA ILE A 66 -18.81 -4.42 53.77
C ILE A 66 -18.63 -2.92 53.99
N ILE A 67 -17.89 -2.57 55.04
CA ILE A 67 -17.66 -1.18 55.44
C ILE A 67 -16.78 -0.46 54.41
N ASN A 68 -15.62 -1.03 54.10
CA ASN A 68 -14.70 -0.49 53.11
C ASN A 68 -13.80 -1.60 52.52
N THR A 69 -13.32 -1.38 51.30
CA THR A 69 -12.34 -2.24 50.64
C THR A 69 -11.12 -1.39 50.32
N LEU A 70 -9.95 -1.78 50.86
CA LEU A 70 -8.70 -1.08 50.58
C LEU A 70 -7.89 -1.89 49.58
N ILE A 71 -7.43 -1.24 48.52
CA ILE A 71 -6.54 -1.84 47.54
C ILE A 71 -5.12 -1.37 47.84
N THR A 72 -4.28 -2.27 48.31
CA THR A 72 -2.86 -1.97 48.60
C THR A 72 -2.03 -2.11 47.34
N ASP A 73 -2.08 -3.29 46.72
CA ASP A 73 -1.41 -3.59 45.47
C ASP A 73 -2.27 -4.48 44.57
N ILE A 74 -2.10 -4.35 43.27
CA ILE A 74 -2.82 -5.14 42.26
C ILE A 74 -1.80 -5.99 41.53
N ASP A 75 -1.72 -7.27 41.88
CA ASP A 75 -0.94 -8.25 41.14
C ASP A 75 -1.89 -9.22 40.42
N PRO A 76 -2.21 -8.97 39.14
CA PRO A 76 -3.07 -9.87 38.38
C PRO A 76 -2.35 -11.20 38.13
N ASP A 77 -3.14 -12.25 37.87
CA ASP A 77 -2.60 -13.55 37.50
C ASP A 77 -1.60 -13.44 36.33
N ILE A 78 -0.55 -14.26 36.36
CA ILE A 78 0.52 -14.30 35.36
C ILE A 78 -0.04 -14.38 33.93
N GLN A 79 -1.12 -15.15 33.72
CA GLN A 79 -1.75 -15.28 32.41
C GLN A 79 -2.37 -13.95 31.94
N VAL A 80 -3.03 -13.21 32.83
CA VAL A 80 -3.63 -11.91 32.53
C VAL A 80 -2.55 -10.89 32.25
N LYS A 81 -1.48 -10.86 33.05
CA LYS A 81 -0.32 -9.97 32.85
C LYS A 81 0.34 -10.19 31.48
N ASN A 82 0.52 -11.45 31.09
CA ASN A 82 1.06 -11.80 29.77
C ASN A 82 0.11 -11.38 28.64
N ALA A 83 -1.20 -11.60 28.78
CA ALA A 83 -2.19 -11.17 27.79
C ALA A 83 -2.19 -9.64 27.62
N MET A 84 -2.18 -8.90 28.73
CA MET A 84 -2.11 -7.44 28.74
C MET A 84 -0.82 -6.92 28.09
N ASN A 85 0.32 -7.52 28.41
CA ASN A 85 1.60 -7.15 27.78
C ASN A 85 1.59 -7.40 26.27
N ARG A 86 0.97 -8.49 25.81
CA ARG A 86 0.82 -8.77 24.38
C ARG A 86 -0.10 -7.77 23.68
N ILE A 87 -1.22 -7.39 24.31
CA ILE A 87 -2.14 -6.39 23.76
C ILE A 87 -1.44 -5.03 23.66
N ASN A 88 -0.76 -4.60 24.74
CA ASN A 88 -0.01 -3.34 24.74
C ASN A 88 1.14 -3.34 23.72
N ALA A 89 1.84 -4.46 23.57
CA ALA A 89 2.87 -4.61 22.55
C ALA A 89 2.28 -4.48 21.14
N ALA A 90 1.16 -5.15 20.87
CA ALA A 90 0.47 -5.09 19.58
C ALA A 90 -0.06 -3.67 19.28
N ASP A 91 -0.62 -2.96 20.26
CA ASP A 91 -1.10 -1.58 20.09
C ASP A 91 0.05 -0.61 19.81
N ARG A 92 1.19 -0.78 20.50
CA ARG A 92 2.41 0.00 20.24
C ARG A 92 2.98 -0.31 18.85
N GLU A 93 3.03 -1.59 18.48
CA GLU A 93 3.51 -2.03 17.16
C GLU A 93 2.61 -1.50 16.05
N LYS A 94 1.28 -1.57 16.22
CA LYS A 94 0.31 -0.99 15.29
C LYS A 94 0.53 0.51 15.12
N SER A 95 0.67 1.25 16.22
CA SER A 95 0.89 2.69 16.18
C SER A 95 2.21 3.02 15.48
N ALA A 96 3.28 2.28 15.78
CA ALA A 96 4.57 2.44 15.11
C ALA A 96 4.47 2.16 13.60
N ALA A 97 3.78 1.08 13.21
CA ALA A 97 3.56 0.72 11.81
C ALA A 97 2.74 1.78 11.05
N GLU A 98 1.72 2.38 11.70
CA GLU A 98 0.94 3.49 11.12
C GLU A 98 1.83 4.71 10.85
N TYR A 99 2.67 5.10 11.81
CA TYR A 99 3.62 6.21 11.62
C TYR A 99 4.67 5.92 10.55
N GLU A 100 5.19 4.70 10.50
CA GLU A 100 6.18 4.29 9.50
C GLU A 100 5.57 4.25 8.09
N ALA A 101 4.35 3.76 7.96
CA ALA A 101 3.60 3.75 6.71
C ALA A 101 3.34 5.18 6.21
N GLU A 102 2.91 6.08 7.10
CA GLU A 102 2.67 7.48 6.73
C GLU A 102 3.97 8.20 6.37
N ALA A 103 5.04 7.99 7.14
CA ALA A 103 6.36 8.54 6.81
C ALA A 103 6.86 8.06 5.44
N SER A 104 6.64 6.78 5.12
CA SER A 104 6.98 6.20 3.82
C SER A 104 6.15 6.79 2.70
N ARG A 105 4.84 6.98 2.90
CA ARG A 105 3.95 7.66 1.96
C ARG A 105 4.44 9.07 1.66
N ILE A 106 4.73 9.86 2.71
CA ILE A 106 5.24 11.23 2.58
C ILE A 106 6.56 11.24 1.79
N ARG A 107 7.49 10.34 2.12
CA ARG A 107 8.79 10.23 1.43
C ARG A 107 8.63 9.95 -0.07
N ILE A 108 7.78 8.99 -0.44
CA ILE A 108 7.53 8.62 -1.84
C ILE A 108 6.91 9.80 -2.60
N VAL A 109 5.89 10.46 -2.03
CA VAL A 109 5.22 11.59 -2.66
C VAL A 109 6.18 12.77 -2.81
N ALA A 110 6.98 13.08 -1.79
CA ALA A 110 7.97 14.15 -1.84
C ALA A 110 9.02 13.89 -2.93
N LYS A 111 9.54 12.65 -3.01
CA LYS A 111 10.49 12.25 -4.05
C LYS A 111 9.88 12.36 -5.45
N ALA A 112 8.67 11.84 -5.65
CA ALA A 112 7.98 11.90 -6.93
C ALA A 112 7.70 13.34 -7.37
N LYS A 113 7.31 14.22 -6.44
CA LYS A 113 7.14 15.65 -6.72
C LYS A 113 8.45 16.33 -7.10
N ALA A 114 9.53 16.05 -6.36
CA ALA A 114 10.86 16.60 -6.66
C ALA A 114 11.35 16.16 -8.05
N GLU A 115 11.17 14.88 -8.42
CA GLU A 115 11.54 14.36 -9.73
C GLU A 115 10.70 14.98 -10.86
N ALA A 116 9.39 15.12 -10.65
CA ALA A 116 8.49 15.75 -11.63
C ALA A 116 8.86 17.23 -11.85
N GLU A 117 9.12 17.96 -10.77
CA GLU A 117 9.54 19.36 -10.84
C GLU A 117 10.92 19.53 -11.47
N SER A 118 11.88 18.68 -11.14
CA SER A 118 13.20 18.66 -11.76
C SER A 118 13.10 18.45 -13.28
N LYS A 119 12.32 17.46 -13.73
CA LYS A 119 12.10 17.22 -15.17
C LYS A 119 11.40 18.39 -15.86
N ARG A 120 10.44 19.03 -15.18
CA ARG A 120 9.75 20.23 -15.69
C ARG A 120 10.73 21.39 -15.88
N LEU A 121 11.54 21.69 -14.86
CA LEU A 121 12.56 22.75 -14.92
C LEU A 121 13.62 22.45 -15.98
N GLN A 122 14.06 21.19 -16.10
CA GLN A 122 14.98 20.77 -17.15
C GLN A 122 14.37 20.96 -18.55
N GLY A 123 13.13 20.54 -18.75
CA GLY A 123 12.43 20.74 -20.03
C GLY A 123 12.25 22.21 -20.38
N GLN A 124 11.94 23.05 -19.39
CA GLN A 124 11.86 24.50 -19.54
C GLN A 124 13.21 25.10 -19.93
N GLY A 125 14.29 24.72 -19.23
CA GLY A 125 15.65 25.16 -19.55
C GLY A 125 16.08 24.79 -20.97
N ILE A 126 15.79 23.57 -21.43
CA ILE A 126 16.08 23.15 -22.81
C ILE A 126 15.27 23.96 -23.82
N ALA A 127 13.99 24.21 -23.55
CA ALA A 127 13.15 25.00 -24.46
C ALA A 127 13.63 26.44 -24.57
N ASP A 128 14.01 27.06 -23.45
CA ASP A 128 14.51 28.43 -23.41
C ASP A 128 15.90 28.54 -24.05
N GLN A 129 16.79 27.57 -23.79
CA GLN A 129 18.06 27.45 -24.50
C GLN A 129 17.86 27.37 -26.01
N ARG A 130 16.91 26.54 -26.49
CA ARG A 130 16.61 26.44 -27.93
C ARG A 130 16.09 27.74 -28.52
N ARG A 131 15.29 28.50 -27.77
CA ARG A 131 14.81 29.83 -28.21
C ARG A 131 15.96 30.81 -28.38
N GLU A 132 16.87 30.88 -27.40
CA GLU A 132 18.01 31.81 -27.48
C GLU A 132 18.99 31.42 -28.59
N ILE A 133 19.25 30.11 -28.78
CA ILE A 133 20.04 29.63 -29.93
C ILE A 133 19.38 30.06 -31.25
N ALA A 134 18.07 29.82 -31.41
CA ALA A 134 17.36 30.19 -32.63
C ALA A 134 17.41 31.71 -32.89
N ARG A 135 17.28 32.52 -31.84
CA ARG A 135 17.40 33.97 -31.92
C ARG A 135 18.80 34.42 -32.37
N GLY A 136 19.86 33.86 -31.78
CA GLY A 136 21.24 34.16 -32.16
C GLY A 136 21.57 33.73 -33.60
N LEU A 137 20.99 32.63 -34.08
CA LEU A 137 21.12 32.19 -35.47
C LEU A 137 20.45 33.16 -36.45
N VAL A 138 19.25 33.65 -36.14
CA VAL A 138 18.57 34.66 -36.97
C VAL A 138 19.38 35.95 -37.04
N GLU A 139 19.93 36.40 -35.92
CA GLU A 139 20.82 37.57 -35.87
C GLU A 139 22.09 37.36 -36.70
N SER A 140 22.68 36.17 -36.61
CA SER A 140 23.88 35.81 -37.39
C SER A 140 23.61 35.83 -38.90
N VAL A 141 22.45 35.32 -39.34
CA VAL A 141 22.04 35.37 -40.76
C VAL A 141 21.85 36.82 -41.23
N ASP A 142 21.24 37.68 -40.41
CA ASP A 142 21.03 39.10 -40.75
C ASP A 142 22.36 39.87 -40.91
N VAL A 143 23.33 39.62 -40.01
CA VAL A 143 24.67 40.20 -40.12
C VAL A 143 25.40 39.72 -41.38
N LEU A 144 25.37 38.41 -41.68
CA LEU A 144 26.03 37.85 -42.86
C LEU A 144 25.42 38.35 -44.18
N ASN A 145 24.09 38.51 -44.23
CA ASN A 145 23.39 39.11 -45.37
C ASN A 145 23.83 40.58 -45.59
N LYS A 146 24.05 41.37 -44.52
CA LYS A 146 24.50 42.77 -44.62
C LYS A 146 25.89 42.92 -45.24
N VAL A 147 26.76 41.92 -45.13
CA VAL A 147 28.10 41.90 -45.74
C VAL A 147 28.09 41.33 -47.17
N GLY A 148 26.92 41.04 -47.73
CA GLY A 148 26.75 40.61 -49.13
C GLY A 148 26.80 39.10 -49.35
N ILE A 149 26.77 38.27 -48.29
CA ILE A 149 26.71 36.81 -48.40
C ILE A 149 25.27 36.39 -48.63
N ASN A 150 25.02 35.52 -49.62
CA ASN A 150 23.68 35.00 -49.89
C ASN A 150 23.19 34.14 -48.70
N SER A 151 21.92 34.22 -48.34
CA SER A 151 21.29 33.44 -47.26
C SER A 151 21.53 31.91 -47.38
N GLN A 152 21.71 31.37 -48.59
CA GLN A 152 22.09 29.97 -48.80
C GLN A 152 23.54 29.66 -48.38
N GLU A 153 24.49 30.54 -48.68
CA GLU A 153 25.89 30.41 -48.25
C GLU A 153 26.03 30.62 -46.74
N ALA A 154 25.29 31.59 -46.19
CA ALA A 154 25.23 31.82 -44.74
C ALA A 154 24.67 30.60 -43.98
N SER A 155 23.61 29.97 -44.50
CA SER A 155 23.04 28.75 -43.91
C SER A 155 24.01 27.58 -43.97
N ALA A 156 24.75 27.41 -45.07
CA ALA A 156 25.76 26.36 -45.21
C ALA A 156 26.91 26.55 -44.20
N LEU A 157 27.40 27.79 -44.04
CA LEU A 157 28.45 28.11 -43.08
C LEU A 157 28.02 27.81 -41.64
N ILE A 158 26.78 28.15 -41.26
CA ILE A 158 26.22 27.86 -39.94
C ILE A 158 26.17 26.34 -39.66
N VAL A 159 25.71 25.53 -40.62
CA VAL A 159 25.62 24.08 -40.45
C VAL A 159 27.01 23.45 -40.26
N VAL A 160 28.01 23.95 -41.01
CA VAL A 160 29.41 23.50 -40.87
C VAL A 160 29.97 23.87 -39.50
N THR A 161 29.78 25.11 -39.03
CA THR A 161 30.23 25.53 -37.69
C THR A 161 29.55 24.72 -36.59
N GLN A 162 28.23 24.52 -36.68
CA GLN A 162 27.49 23.71 -35.71
C GLN A 162 27.98 22.26 -35.68
N HIS A 163 28.35 21.69 -36.84
CA HIS A 163 28.94 20.37 -36.92
C HIS A 163 30.28 20.32 -36.16
N TYR A 164 31.17 21.29 -36.36
CA TYR A 164 32.43 21.35 -35.62
C TYR A 164 32.24 21.60 -34.11
N ASP A 165 31.31 22.46 -33.70
CA ASP A 165 30.97 22.67 -32.29
C ASP A 165 30.46 21.38 -31.64
N THR A 166 29.63 20.60 -32.36
CA THR A 166 29.18 19.30 -31.85
C THR A 166 30.33 18.30 -31.73
N LEU A 167 31.25 18.27 -32.68
CA LEU A 167 32.45 17.42 -32.60
C LEU A 167 33.34 17.82 -31.43
N GLN A 168 33.51 19.12 -31.20
CA GLN A 168 34.31 19.63 -30.09
C GLN A 168 33.64 19.34 -28.73
N ALA A 169 32.32 19.47 -28.63
CA ALA A 169 31.57 19.12 -27.43
C ALA A 169 31.67 17.61 -27.10
N ILE A 170 31.58 16.75 -28.12
CA ILE A 170 31.76 15.29 -27.97
C ILE A 170 33.20 14.95 -27.55
N GLY A 171 34.20 15.64 -28.11
CA GLY A 171 35.61 15.42 -27.79
C GLY A 171 36.06 15.98 -26.44
N ALA A 172 35.36 16.99 -25.92
CA ALA A 172 35.67 17.61 -24.61
C ALA A 172 35.12 16.81 -23.42
N ASP A 173 34.10 15.96 -23.64
CA ASP A 173 33.53 15.13 -22.60
C ASP A 173 34.42 13.89 -22.37
N ALA A 174 35.28 13.97 -21.35
CA ALA A 174 36.41 13.06 -21.11
C ALA A 174 36.03 11.57 -20.86
N ASN A 175 34.73 11.23 -20.82
CA ASN A 175 34.19 9.90 -20.57
C ASN A 175 33.16 9.44 -21.63
N SER A 176 33.26 9.89 -22.88
CA SER A 176 32.35 9.41 -23.93
C SER A 176 32.78 8.03 -24.46
N ASN A 177 31.89 7.03 -24.38
CA ASN A 177 32.05 5.77 -25.10
C ASN A 177 32.14 6.07 -26.60
N LEU A 178 33.24 5.69 -27.25
CA LEU A 178 33.41 5.84 -28.70
C LEU A 178 32.37 4.99 -29.45
N ILE A 179 31.25 5.61 -29.82
CA ILE A 179 30.29 5.05 -30.77
C ILE A 179 30.66 5.65 -32.13
N LEU A 180 31.28 4.83 -32.98
CA LEU A 180 31.60 5.20 -34.36
C LEU A 180 30.30 5.34 -35.16
N LEU A 181 29.80 6.57 -35.25
CA LEU A 181 28.74 6.90 -36.19
C LEU A 181 29.36 7.02 -37.60
N PRO A 182 28.87 6.27 -38.61
CA PRO A 182 29.39 6.35 -39.97
C PRO A 182 29.27 7.78 -40.52
N ASN A 183 30.42 8.39 -40.81
CA ASN A 183 30.59 9.80 -41.19
C ASN A 183 30.31 10.07 -42.69
N SER A 184 29.33 9.39 -43.28
CA SER A 184 28.91 9.66 -44.67
C SER A 184 27.42 10.00 -44.68
N PRO A 185 26.99 11.14 -45.27
CA PRO A 185 25.58 11.52 -45.38
C PRO A 185 24.67 10.43 -45.97
N GLN A 186 25.22 9.57 -46.85
CA GLN A 186 24.55 8.38 -47.39
C GLN A 186 24.09 7.37 -46.31
N ALA A 187 24.82 7.25 -45.19
CA ALA A 187 24.50 6.29 -44.14
C ALA A 187 23.21 6.65 -43.39
N GLY A 188 22.83 7.93 -43.36
CA GLY A 188 21.54 8.37 -42.81
C GLY A 188 20.37 7.89 -43.67
N SER A 189 20.52 7.90 -44.99
CA SER A 189 19.51 7.41 -45.93
C SER A 189 19.30 5.90 -45.82
N ASP A 190 20.38 5.13 -45.67
CA ASP A 190 20.32 3.68 -45.49
C ASP A 190 19.68 3.29 -44.15
N MET A 191 19.95 4.04 -43.08
CA MET A 191 19.29 3.84 -41.79
C MET A 191 17.77 4.08 -41.87
N LEU A 192 17.35 5.14 -42.58
CA LEU A 192 15.93 5.45 -42.77
C LEU A 192 15.23 4.36 -43.60
N ASN A 193 15.86 3.86 -44.66
CA ASN A 193 15.32 2.77 -45.48
C ASN A 193 15.15 1.48 -44.66
N ASN A 194 16.16 1.14 -43.85
CA ASN A 194 16.11 -0.03 -42.97
C ASN A 194 15.07 0.14 -41.85
N MET A 195 14.88 1.35 -41.33
CA MET A 195 13.87 1.65 -40.32
C MET A 195 12.44 1.53 -40.89
N VAL A 196 12.18 2.04 -42.09
CA VAL A 196 10.88 1.91 -42.77
C VAL A 196 10.56 0.45 -43.08
N ALA A 197 11.53 -0.32 -43.57
CA ALA A 197 11.37 -1.76 -43.81
C ALA A 197 11.09 -2.54 -42.51
N SER A 198 11.80 -2.22 -41.43
CA SER A 198 11.59 -2.84 -40.12
C SER A 198 10.23 -2.48 -39.50
N PHE A 199 9.76 -1.23 -39.65
CA PHE A 199 8.47 -0.79 -39.11
C PHE A 199 7.28 -1.39 -39.86
N THR A 200 7.40 -1.51 -41.18
CA THR A 200 6.39 -2.16 -42.03
C THR A 200 6.32 -3.67 -41.78
N ALA A 201 7.47 -4.34 -41.65
CA ALA A 201 7.54 -5.74 -41.25
C ALA A 201 6.96 -5.96 -39.84
N SER A 202 7.29 -5.09 -38.88
CA SER A 202 6.78 -5.16 -37.50
C SER A 202 5.26 -4.94 -37.43
N ASN A 203 4.71 -4.03 -38.24
CA ASN A 203 3.26 -3.85 -38.35
C ASN A 203 2.57 -5.07 -38.93
N GLN A 204 3.11 -5.68 -39.99
CA GLN A 204 2.54 -6.91 -40.56
C GLN A 204 2.61 -8.09 -39.58
N VAL A 205 3.74 -8.25 -38.88
CA VAL A 205 3.89 -9.29 -37.84
C VAL A 205 2.95 -9.03 -36.66
N GLY A 206 2.79 -7.78 -36.23
CA GLY A 206 1.85 -7.39 -35.17
C GLY A 206 0.39 -7.68 -35.54
N GLU A 207 -0.01 -7.39 -36.77
CA GLU A 207 -1.36 -7.73 -37.26
C GLU A 207 -1.58 -9.25 -37.38
N ALA A 208 -0.59 -9.99 -37.86
CA ALA A 208 -0.65 -11.45 -37.95
C ALA A 208 -0.75 -12.10 -36.57
N MET A 209 0.05 -11.64 -35.59
CA MET A 209 -0.02 -12.11 -34.21
C MET A 209 -1.36 -11.75 -33.54
N LYS A 210 -1.90 -10.55 -33.79
CA LYS A 210 -3.22 -10.15 -33.26
C LYS A 210 -4.37 -10.96 -33.89
N LYS A 211 -4.23 -11.43 -35.12
CA LYS A 211 -5.18 -12.37 -35.75
C LYS A 211 -5.04 -13.78 -35.18
N ALA A 212 -3.82 -14.26 -34.97
CA ALA A 212 -3.56 -15.57 -34.36
C ALA A 212 -4.02 -15.64 -32.90
N SER A 213 -3.77 -14.60 -32.10
CA SER A 213 -4.22 -14.48 -30.72
C SER A 213 -5.75 -14.46 -30.62
N ARG A 214 -6.45 -13.71 -31.48
CA ARG A 214 -7.92 -13.72 -31.54
C ARG A 214 -8.50 -15.07 -31.90
N ASN A 215 -7.88 -15.81 -32.83
CA ASN A 215 -8.34 -17.15 -33.18
C ASN A 215 -8.14 -18.17 -32.05
N LYS A 216 -7.05 -18.03 -31.28
CA LYS A 216 -6.78 -18.86 -30.09
C LYS A 216 -7.82 -18.62 -28.99
N ASP A 217 -8.14 -17.35 -28.70
CA ASP A 217 -9.17 -16.97 -27.72
C ASP A 217 -10.59 -17.45 -28.11
N ILE A 218 -10.86 -17.61 -29.40
CA ILE A 218 -12.14 -18.15 -29.90
C ILE A 218 -12.17 -19.68 -29.73
N GLN A 219 -11.06 -20.37 -29.98
CA GLN A 219 -10.97 -21.82 -29.77
C GLN A 219 -11.01 -22.19 -28.28
N ASP A 220 -10.33 -21.44 -27.42
CA ASP A 220 -10.33 -21.69 -25.98
C ASP A 220 -11.74 -21.50 -25.38
N ARG A 221 -12.50 -20.50 -25.85
CA ARG A 221 -13.91 -20.31 -25.44
C ARG A 221 -14.84 -21.43 -25.91
N LYS A 222 -14.62 -22.01 -27.10
CA LYS A 222 -15.39 -23.17 -27.57
C LYS A 222 -15.11 -24.42 -26.75
N ASN A 223 -13.84 -24.68 -26.43
CA ASN A 223 -13.44 -25.83 -25.60
C ASN A 223 -14.00 -25.75 -24.16
N ILE A 224 -14.15 -24.54 -23.60
CA ILE A 224 -14.77 -24.33 -22.28
C ILE A 224 -16.30 -24.54 -22.32
N GLN A 225 -16.92 -24.37 -23.49
CA GLN A 225 -18.35 -24.59 -23.66
C GLN A 225 -18.65 -26.09 -23.80
N GLU A 226 -17.89 -26.82 -24.64
CA GLU A 226 -18.03 -28.28 -24.78
C GLU A 226 -17.76 -29.04 -23.47
N ARG A 227 -16.86 -28.54 -22.60
CA ARG A 227 -16.62 -29.15 -21.28
C ARG A 227 -17.75 -28.94 -20.26
N ARG A 228 -18.58 -27.92 -20.44
CA ARG A 228 -19.75 -27.67 -19.55
C ARG A 228 -20.96 -28.52 -19.92
N ASP A 229 -21.03 -28.97 -21.17
CA ASP A 229 -22.16 -29.75 -21.67
C ASP A 229 -22.04 -31.26 -21.34
N LEU A 230 -20.96 -31.68 -20.66
CA LEU A 230 -20.63 -33.08 -20.32
C LEU A 230 -20.90 -33.47 -18.85
N ASP A 231 -21.33 -32.54 -17.97
CA ASP A 231 -21.32 -32.76 -16.51
C ASP A 231 -22.70 -32.78 -15.83
N TYR A 232 -23.75 -33.24 -16.54
CA TYR A 232 -25.03 -33.57 -15.91
C TYR A 232 -25.38 -35.05 -16.14
N PRO A 233 -25.36 -35.91 -15.10
CA PRO A 233 -25.95 -37.24 -15.16
C PRO A 233 -27.46 -37.10 -15.39
N ARG A 234 -27.97 -37.67 -16.48
CA ARG A 234 -29.40 -37.76 -16.76
C ARG A 234 -29.93 -38.98 -15.99
N ASP A 235 -30.43 -38.77 -14.77
CA ASP A 235 -31.08 -39.83 -13.99
C ASP A 235 -32.36 -40.28 -14.73
N GLU A 236 -32.30 -41.45 -15.36
CA GLU A 236 -33.45 -42.15 -15.94
C GLU A 236 -34.24 -42.83 -14.80
N TYR A 237 -35.43 -42.32 -14.52
CA TYR A 237 -36.43 -43.06 -13.74
C TYR A 237 -37.00 -44.18 -14.62
N PRO A 238 -37.17 -45.42 -14.11
CA PRO A 238 -37.73 -46.51 -14.91
C PRO A 238 -39.24 -46.32 -15.15
N ASP A 239 -39.63 -46.41 -16.42
CA ASP A 239 -41.00 -46.34 -16.92
C ASP A 239 -41.90 -47.41 -16.28
N ASN A 240 -42.99 -46.97 -15.64
CA ASN A 240 -44.10 -47.83 -15.25
C ASN A 240 -45.16 -47.86 -16.36
N GLU A 241 -45.11 -48.90 -17.18
CA GLU A 241 -46.20 -49.27 -18.08
C GLU A 241 -47.45 -49.67 -17.28
N THR A 242 -48.51 -48.86 -17.34
CA THR A 242 -49.92 -49.29 -17.48
C THR A 242 -50.80 -48.06 -17.64
N ASP A 243 -51.13 -47.73 -18.89
CA ASP A 243 -52.51 -47.71 -19.39
C ASP A 243 -52.59 -46.96 -20.73
N LYS A 244 -53.00 -47.69 -21.77
CA LYS A 244 -53.42 -47.14 -23.06
C LYS A 244 -54.95 -47.21 -23.16
N PRO A 245 -55.55 -46.33 -23.96
CA PRO A 245 -56.89 -45.80 -23.70
C PRO A 245 -58.01 -46.62 -24.34
N LEU A 246 -59.19 -46.55 -23.73
CA LEU A 246 -60.50 -46.49 -24.39
C LEU A 246 -61.37 -45.47 -23.66
#